data_AF-A0A959JBT7-F1
#
_entry.id   AF-A0A959JBT7-F1
#
_cell.length_a   1.000
_cell.length_b   1.000
_cell.length_c   1.000
_cell.angle_alpha   90.00
_cell.angle_beta   90.00
_cell.angle_gamma   90.00
#
_symmetry.space_group_name_H-M   'P 1'
#
loop_
_entity.id
_entity.type
_entity.pdbx_description
1 polymer ?
#
loop_
_entity_poly.entity_id
_entity_poly.type
_entity_poly.pdbx_seq_one_letter_code
_entity_poly.pdbx_strand_id
1 'polypeptide(L)'
;KITDNVALHPAMAPLANLYSEGQLEIIQGVGYPEQNRSHFRSTDIWTSGSASSQYLSTGWLGRYLDDLYPGYPEGYPNDTDTDPFAITMQGTVSETCQGIGANFSMSVNDPFSLAPLTISTGGEAPDTYYGDELSFLRDAILKTNQYSEVIEAAAAKGKNKVNYPEGNGLANQLRNVALLISGGLQTRIYVVSMGGYDTHANQVNANDTTQGSHTDLLADLSAAIASFQSDLNALGHHEKVLGMTFTEFGRRIRSNYSLGTDHGSSAPLFLFGSCVRGGILGHNPDIPDDVDPLEGVALQHDFRNVYGSIFEQWFGLAPQQVSALLYPDYQSLPMLRDCQSLSANEPVYTTFSEANVFPNPTQSVGTLSWIHPGGVIQIQLMDVLGSIIRTVYHNRIPAGPWEVKFDVSSLSTGNYYLRMISPHGQRTLPLIKL
;
A
#
# COMPACT_ATOMS: atom_id res chain seq x y z
N LYS A 1 -10.46 -2.79 21.29
CA LYS A 1 -9.14 -3.41 21.50
C LYS A 1 -9.03 -4.60 20.56
N ILE A 2 -7.85 -4.84 19.99
CA ILE A 2 -7.60 -6.00 19.12
C ILE A 2 -6.81 -7.07 19.89
N THR A 3 -5.73 -6.66 20.54
CA THR A 3 -4.99 -7.46 21.52
C THR A 3 -4.83 -6.66 22.82
N ASP A 4 -4.06 -7.19 23.77
CA ASP A 4 -3.73 -6.46 25.00
C ASP A 4 -2.91 -5.18 24.72
N ASN A 5 -2.09 -5.21 23.67
CA ASN A 5 -1.13 -4.14 23.34
C ASN A 5 -1.45 -3.43 22.02
N VAL A 6 -2.49 -3.84 21.29
CA VAL A 6 -2.89 -3.22 20.01
C VAL A 6 -4.38 -2.89 20.01
N ALA A 7 -4.71 -1.67 19.56
CA ALA A 7 -6.08 -1.23 19.38
C ALA A 7 -6.22 -0.37 18.12
N LEU A 8 -7.40 -0.45 17.49
CA LEU A 8 -7.86 0.57 16.56
C LEU A 8 -8.39 1.78 17.32
N HIS A 9 -8.30 2.95 16.70
CA HIS A 9 -8.90 4.18 17.22
C HIS A 9 -10.42 3.96 17.43
N PRO A 10 -11.06 4.50 18.49
CA PRO A 10 -12.48 4.29 18.75
C PRO A 10 -13.41 4.69 17.58
N ALA A 11 -13.02 5.70 16.80
CA ALA A 11 -13.76 6.14 15.61
C ALA A 11 -13.73 5.12 14.45
N MET A 12 -12.87 4.11 14.52
CA MET A 12 -12.75 3.03 13.52
C MET A 12 -13.53 1.77 13.91
N ALA A 13 -14.60 1.91 14.70
CA ALA A 13 -15.46 0.80 15.08
C ALA A 13 -15.95 -0.04 13.89
N PRO A 14 -16.31 0.54 12.72
CA PRO A 14 -16.68 -0.27 11.56
C PRO A 14 -15.56 -1.19 11.05
N LEU A 15 -14.30 -0.75 11.03
CA LEU A 15 -13.16 -1.60 10.67
C LEU A 15 -12.84 -2.64 11.74
N ALA A 16 -13.11 -2.34 13.01
CA ALA A 16 -13.00 -3.35 14.08
C ALA A 16 -13.98 -4.52 13.88
N ASN A 17 -15.15 -4.29 13.28
CA ASN A 17 -16.07 -5.36 12.91
C ASN A 17 -15.48 -6.23 11.80
N LEU A 18 -14.96 -5.62 10.72
CA LEU A 18 -14.30 -6.35 9.63
C LEU A 18 -13.11 -7.18 10.14
N TYR A 19 -12.33 -6.63 11.09
CA TYR A 19 -11.26 -7.38 11.76
C TYR A 19 -11.81 -8.62 12.49
N SER A 20 -12.88 -8.45 13.26
CA SER A 20 -13.51 -9.54 14.02
C SER A 20 -14.11 -10.62 13.11
N GLU A 21 -14.50 -10.24 11.89
CA GLU A 21 -15.00 -11.13 10.84
C GLU A 21 -13.87 -11.78 10.02
N GLY A 22 -12.60 -11.44 10.30
CA GLY A 22 -11.45 -11.94 9.56
C GLY A 22 -11.30 -11.34 8.15
N GLN A 23 -11.96 -10.21 7.89
CA GLN A 23 -11.96 -9.51 6.59
C GLN A 23 -11.05 -8.27 6.56
N LEU A 24 -10.26 -8.06 7.62
CA LEU A 24 -9.25 -7.01 7.72
C LEU A 24 -7.94 -7.58 8.27
N GLU A 25 -6.87 -7.36 7.54
CA GLU A 25 -5.50 -7.57 7.97
C GLU A 25 -4.78 -6.22 8.14
N ILE A 26 -4.05 -6.08 9.25
CA ILE A 26 -3.26 -4.89 9.56
C ILE A 26 -1.79 -5.27 9.45
N ILE A 27 -1.09 -4.72 8.47
CA ILE A 27 0.35 -4.93 8.28
C ILE A 27 1.10 -3.80 8.97
N GLN A 28 1.93 -4.13 9.95
CA GLN A 28 2.63 -3.16 10.80
C GLN A 28 3.93 -2.66 10.19
N GLY A 29 4.25 -1.39 10.43
CA GLY A 29 5.55 -0.80 10.10
C GLY A 29 5.92 -0.93 8.62
N VAL A 30 4.98 -0.64 7.72
CA VAL A 30 5.21 -0.65 6.27
C VAL A 30 5.84 0.68 5.84
N GLY A 31 6.90 0.60 5.04
CA GLY A 31 7.62 1.76 4.50
C GLY A 31 8.70 1.34 3.50
N TYR A 32 9.71 2.19 3.33
CA TYR A 32 10.91 1.89 2.53
C TYR A 32 12.16 2.49 3.20
N PRO A 33 13.37 1.97 2.90
CA PRO A 33 14.61 2.51 3.45
C PRO A 33 14.96 3.89 2.86
N GLU A 34 15.81 4.66 3.56
CA GLU A 34 16.36 5.94 3.09
C GLU A 34 15.30 6.99 2.71
N GLN A 35 14.30 7.18 3.59
CA GLN A 35 13.23 8.12 3.31
C GLN A 35 13.71 9.57 3.37
N ASN A 36 13.48 10.32 2.29
CA ASN A 36 13.69 11.77 2.28
C ASN A 36 12.46 12.57 2.74
N ARG A 37 11.32 11.88 2.97
CA ARG A 37 10.05 12.45 3.47
C ARG A 37 9.48 13.59 2.63
N SER A 38 9.86 13.67 1.34
CA SER A 38 9.31 14.61 0.38
C SER A 38 8.04 14.03 -0.24
N HIS A 39 6.92 14.76 -0.25
CA HIS A 39 5.69 14.29 -0.91
C HIS A 39 5.97 13.85 -2.35
N PHE A 40 6.60 14.69 -3.17
CA PHE A 40 6.85 14.39 -4.57
C PHE A 40 7.62 13.08 -4.76
N ARG A 41 8.74 12.93 -4.05
CA ARG A 41 9.59 11.75 -4.22
C ARG A 41 8.99 10.51 -3.58
N SER A 42 8.35 10.66 -2.42
CA SER A 42 7.76 9.53 -1.70
C SER A 42 6.54 9.00 -2.45
N THR A 43 5.66 9.87 -2.95
CA THR A 43 4.57 9.47 -3.84
C THR A 43 5.08 8.74 -5.06
N ASP A 44 6.10 9.28 -5.75
CA ASP A 44 6.73 8.64 -6.92
C ASP A 44 7.28 7.24 -6.58
N ILE A 45 7.95 7.06 -5.43
CA ILE A 45 8.42 5.75 -4.97
C ILE A 45 7.26 4.76 -4.78
N TRP A 46 6.20 5.17 -4.08
CA TRP A 46 5.05 4.30 -3.78
C TRP A 46 4.19 3.98 -5.01
N THR A 47 4.07 4.90 -5.98
CA THR A 47 3.31 4.66 -7.22
C THR A 47 4.12 3.88 -8.25
N SER A 48 5.43 4.11 -8.34
CA SER A 48 6.32 3.38 -9.26
C SER A 48 6.78 2.04 -8.71
N GLY A 49 6.80 1.84 -7.38
CA GLY A 49 7.45 0.69 -6.75
C GLY A 49 8.97 0.74 -6.81
N SER A 50 9.58 1.91 -7.04
CA SER A 50 11.03 2.07 -7.21
C SER A 50 11.81 2.03 -5.88
N ALA A 51 13.13 1.85 -5.95
CA ALA A 51 14.02 2.11 -4.81
C ALA A 51 14.21 3.62 -4.57
N SER A 52 14.63 4.01 -3.36
CA SER A 52 14.95 5.40 -2.97
C SER A 52 15.87 6.11 -3.96
N SER A 53 16.82 5.37 -4.55
CA SER A 53 17.81 5.86 -5.52
C SER A 53 17.41 5.76 -6.99
N GLN A 54 16.20 5.30 -7.31
CA GLN A 54 15.76 5.03 -8.69
C GLN A 54 14.58 5.90 -9.10
N TYR A 55 14.66 6.51 -10.27
CA TYR A 55 13.56 7.28 -10.86
C TYR A 55 13.00 6.49 -12.04
N LEU A 56 11.75 6.06 -11.91
CA LEU A 56 11.05 5.30 -12.95
C LEU A 56 9.92 6.17 -13.50
N SER A 57 9.72 6.14 -14.82
CA SER A 57 8.61 6.83 -15.49
C SER A 57 7.35 5.95 -15.59
N THR A 58 7.32 4.81 -14.90
CA THR A 58 6.23 3.83 -14.97
C THR A 58 5.76 3.42 -13.58
N GLY A 59 4.46 3.18 -13.48
CA GLY A 59 3.80 2.63 -12.31
C GLY A 59 4.04 1.13 -12.15
N TRP A 60 3.93 0.63 -10.92
CA TRP A 60 4.10 -0.81 -10.68
C TRP A 60 2.99 -1.66 -11.32
N LEU A 61 1.74 -1.19 -11.32
CA LEU A 61 0.65 -1.83 -12.07
C LEU A 61 0.76 -1.57 -13.58
N GLY A 62 1.24 -0.39 -13.97
CA GLY A 62 1.48 -0.07 -15.38
C GLY A 62 2.45 -1.05 -16.05
N ARG A 63 3.57 -1.39 -15.41
CA ARG A 63 4.51 -2.40 -15.91
C ARG A 63 3.89 -3.79 -16.02
N TYR A 64 3.06 -4.18 -15.04
CA TYR A 64 2.33 -5.44 -15.12
C TYR A 64 1.34 -5.47 -16.29
N LEU A 65 0.66 -4.36 -16.54
CA LEU A 65 -0.27 -4.23 -17.67
C LEU A 65 0.45 -4.16 -19.01
N ASP A 66 1.64 -3.56 -19.10
CA ASP A 66 2.48 -3.62 -20.30
C ASP A 66 2.82 -5.07 -20.70
N ASP A 67 3.14 -5.92 -19.72
CA ASP A 67 3.42 -7.35 -19.96
C ASP A 67 2.17 -8.12 -20.42
N LEU A 68 0.99 -7.77 -19.91
CA LEU A 68 -0.27 -8.41 -20.28
C LEU A 68 -0.82 -7.93 -21.62
N TYR A 69 -0.63 -6.65 -21.95
CA TYR A 69 -1.24 -5.97 -23.09
C TYR A 69 -0.15 -5.27 -23.92
N PRO A 70 0.77 -6.04 -24.52
CA PRO A 70 1.87 -5.47 -25.28
C PRO A 70 1.35 -4.63 -26.45
N GLY A 71 1.91 -3.43 -26.59
CA GLY A 71 1.52 -2.48 -27.64
C GLY A 71 0.38 -1.53 -27.26
N TYR A 72 -0.21 -1.64 -26.06
CA TYR A 72 -1.13 -0.62 -25.57
C TYR A 72 -0.46 0.78 -25.63
N PRO A 73 -1.16 1.82 -26.12
CA PRO A 73 -2.60 1.88 -26.43
C PRO A 73 -2.98 1.56 -27.87
N GLU A 74 -2.06 1.11 -28.72
CA GLU A 74 -2.36 0.80 -30.12
C GLU A 74 -3.22 -0.46 -30.24
N GLY A 75 -4.33 -0.38 -30.99
CA GLY A 75 -5.27 -1.50 -31.14
C GLY A 75 -6.18 -1.77 -29.93
N TYR A 76 -6.33 -0.81 -29.01
CA TYR A 76 -7.25 -0.88 -27.87
C TYR A 76 -8.17 0.35 -27.78
N PRO A 77 -9.41 0.22 -27.28
CA PRO A 77 -10.10 -1.04 -27.00
C PRO A 77 -10.30 -1.90 -28.27
N ASN A 78 -10.54 -3.20 -28.10
CA ASN A 78 -10.79 -4.14 -29.20
C ASN A 78 -11.91 -5.14 -28.84
N ASP A 79 -12.15 -6.12 -29.72
CA ASP A 79 -13.24 -7.10 -29.58
C ASP A 79 -13.16 -7.96 -28.31
N THR A 80 -11.98 -8.12 -27.70
CA THR A 80 -11.78 -8.91 -26.46
C THR A 80 -11.59 -8.04 -25.23
N ASP A 81 -10.95 -6.89 -25.38
CA ASP A 81 -10.66 -5.94 -24.31
C ASP A 81 -11.45 -4.65 -24.56
N THR A 82 -12.76 -4.73 -24.33
CA THR A 82 -13.72 -3.63 -24.53
C THR A 82 -13.71 -2.62 -23.39
N ASP A 83 -13.31 -3.06 -22.19
CA ASP A 83 -13.45 -2.32 -20.95
C ASP A 83 -12.11 -1.68 -20.54
N PRO A 84 -12.11 -0.53 -19.86
CA PRO A 84 -10.88 0.07 -19.35
C PRO A 84 -10.15 -0.91 -18.41
N PHE A 85 -8.83 -1.03 -18.56
CA PHE A 85 -8.02 -1.91 -17.70
C PHE A 85 -7.98 -1.42 -16.25
N ALA A 86 -7.90 -0.11 -16.07
CA ALA A 86 -7.95 0.56 -14.78
C ALA A 86 -8.86 1.80 -14.83
N ILE A 87 -9.39 2.18 -13.67
CA ILE A 87 -10.11 3.44 -13.47
C ILE A 87 -9.58 4.14 -12.23
N THR A 88 -9.26 5.43 -12.34
CA THR A 88 -8.95 6.31 -11.22
C THR A 88 -10.18 7.16 -10.92
N MET A 89 -10.73 7.02 -9.72
CA MET A 89 -11.98 7.67 -9.30
C MET A 89 -11.79 9.14 -8.90
N GLN A 90 -11.07 9.91 -9.74
CA GLN A 90 -10.73 11.31 -9.54
C GLN A 90 -10.65 12.05 -10.89
N GLY A 91 -10.22 13.31 -10.88
CA GLY A 91 -10.00 14.13 -12.07
C GLY A 91 -8.63 13.98 -12.74
N THR A 92 -7.71 13.22 -12.15
CA THR A 92 -6.40 12.90 -12.72
C THR A 92 -6.12 11.41 -12.59
N VAL A 93 -5.54 10.81 -13.64
CA VAL A 93 -5.10 9.41 -13.64
C VAL A 93 -4.00 9.17 -12.62
N SER A 94 -3.92 7.95 -12.09
CA SER A 94 -2.87 7.56 -11.14
C SER A 94 -1.61 7.09 -11.87
N GLU A 95 -0.45 7.60 -11.45
CA GLU A 95 0.87 7.12 -11.90
C GLU A 95 1.08 5.64 -11.60
N THR A 96 0.36 5.06 -10.65
CA THR A 96 0.37 3.62 -10.36
C THR A 96 0.08 2.77 -11.60
N CYS A 97 -0.75 3.28 -12.51
CA CYS A 97 -1.18 2.61 -13.74
C CYS A 97 -0.43 3.11 -14.99
N GLN A 98 0.63 3.89 -14.83
CA GLN A 98 1.41 4.42 -15.96
C GLN A 98 2.27 3.32 -16.59
N GLY A 99 1.97 2.93 -17.83
CA GLY A 99 2.81 2.03 -18.63
C GLY A 99 3.89 2.78 -19.40
N ILE A 100 4.63 2.07 -20.26
CA ILE A 100 5.70 2.65 -21.08
C ILE A 100 5.18 3.60 -22.16
N GLY A 101 4.05 3.26 -22.79
CA GLY A 101 3.46 4.02 -23.89
C GLY A 101 2.34 4.98 -23.48
N ALA A 102 1.51 4.56 -22.51
CA ALA A 102 0.38 5.35 -22.03
C ALA A 102 -0.06 4.92 -20.62
N ASN A 103 -0.91 5.73 -19.99
CA ASN A 103 -1.58 5.33 -18.75
C ASN A 103 -2.70 4.35 -19.08
N PHE A 104 -2.77 3.25 -18.32
CA PHE A 104 -3.83 2.24 -18.45
C PHE A 104 -5.13 2.63 -17.73
N SER A 105 -5.10 3.70 -16.93
CA SER A 105 -6.24 4.17 -16.16
C SER A 105 -7.02 5.26 -16.91
N MET A 106 -8.34 5.18 -16.82
CA MET A 106 -9.24 6.27 -17.17
C MET A 106 -9.65 7.05 -15.93
N SER A 107 -9.67 8.38 -16.02
CA SER A 107 -10.10 9.25 -14.94
C SER A 107 -11.62 9.41 -14.93
N VAL A 108 -12.30 9.03 -13.84
CA VAL A 108 -13.76 9.08 -13.72
C VAL A 108 -14.15 9.64 -12.35
N ASN A 109 -14.70 10.86 -12.30
CA ASN A 109 -15.25 11.40 -11.05
C ASN A 109 -16.65 10.85 -10.76
N ASP A 110 -17.50 10.85 -11.78
CA ASP A 110 -18.89 10.39 -11.72
C ASP A 110 -19.18 9.61 -13.01
N PRO A 111 -19.49 8.31 -12.92
CA PRO A 111 -19.74 7.48 -14.09
C PRO A 111 -21.06 7.81 -14.80
N PHE A 112 -21.87 8.72 -14.28
CA PHE A 112 -23.07 9.25 -14.95
C PHE A 112 -22.86 10.60 -15.65
N SER A 113 -21.63 11.14 -15.63
CA SER A 113 -21.31 12.46 -16.16
C SER A 113 -20.12 12.41 -17.14
N LEU A 114 -20.09 11.41 -18.03
CA LEU A 114 -19.02 11.23 -19.01
C LEU A 114 -19.45 11.78 -20.38
N ALA A 115 -19.46 13.11 -20.51
CA ALA A 115 -19.79 13.73 -21.80
C ALA A 115 -18.77 13.34 -22.89
N PRO A 116 -19.23 12.93 -24.08
CA PRO A 116 -18.32 12.58 -25.17
C PRO A 116 -17.53 13.81 -25.61
N LEU A 117 -16.23 13.59 -25.79
CA LEU A 117 -15.29 14.59 -26.25
C LEU A 117 -15.44 14.80 -27.77
N THR A 118 -15.47 16.05 -28.21
CA THR A 118 -15.60 16.40 -29.63
C THR A 118 -14.33 16.05 -30.40
N ILE A 119 -14.46 15.23 -31.45
CA ILE A 119 -13.37 14.92 -32.37
C ILE A 119 -13.40 15.87 -33.56
N SER A 120 -12.26 16.50 -33.86
CA SER A 120 -12.11 17.27 -35.09
C SER A 120 -12.05 16.32 -36.29
N THR A 121 -13.13 16.28 -37.08
CA THR A 121 -13.29 15.46 -38.30
C THR A 121 -12.63 16.05 -39.54
N GLY A 122 -11.68 16.99 -39.40
CA GLY A 122 -10.82 17.38 -40.53
C GLY A 122 -10.17 16.15 -41.17
N GLY A 123 -9.84 16.20 -42.46
CA GLY A 123 -9.33 15.05 -43.23
C GLY A 123 -8.09 14.34 -42.65
N GLU A 124 -7.52 13.43 -43.44
CA GLU A 124 -6.32 12.67 -43.04
C GLU A 124 -5.25 13.58 -42.44
N ALA A 125 -4.66 13.13 -41.33
CA ALA A 125 -3.57 13.87 -40.71
C ALA A 125 -2.38 13.92 -41.69
N PRO A 126 -1.74 15.09 -41.86
CA PRO A 126 -0.61 15.22 -42.79
C PRO A 126 0.62 14.46 -42.26
N ASP A 127 1.38 13.80 -43.15
CA ASP A 127 2.64 13.10 -42.81
C ASP A 127 3.75 14.09 -42.39
N THR A 128 3.65 14.56 -41.15
CA THR A 128 4.46 15.61 -40.51
C THR A 128 4.36 15.45 -38.99
N TYR A 129 5.31 16.00 -38.23
CA TYR A 129 5.21 16.02 -36.76
C TYR A 129 3.89 16.59 -36.22
N TYR A 130 3.30 17.57 -36.91
CA TYR A 130 1.99 18.10 -36.55
C TYR A 130 0.87 17.05 -36.73
N GLY A 131 0.91 16.28 -37.81
CA GLY A 131 -0.07 15.23 -38.06
C GLY A 131 0.09 14.03 -37.15
N ASP A 132 1.31 13.71 -36.71
CA ASP A 132 1.56 12.69 -35.69
C ASP A 132 0.86 13.05 -34.38
N GLU A 133 1.09 14.28 -33.88
CA GLU A 133 0.44 14.75 -32.66
C GLU A 133 -1.07 14.92 -32.80
N LEU A 134 -1.55 15.35 -33.98
CA LEU A 134 -2.98 15.41 -34.27
C LEU A 134 -3.62 14.01 -34.26
N SER A 135 -2.94 13.00 -34.80
CA SER A 135 -3.40 11.61 -34.80
C SER A 135 -3.44 11.06 -33.38
N PHE A 136 -2.39 11.30 -32.59
CA PHE A 136 -2.35 10.94 -31.17
C PHE A 136 -3.53 11.53 -30.39
N LEU A 137 -3.80 12.83 -30.54
CA LEU A 137 -4.93 13.49 -29.87
C LEU A 137 -6.28 12.93 -30.31
N ARG A 138 -6.46 12.68 -31.61
CA ARG A 138 -7.69 12.08 -32.16
C ARG A 138 -7.92 10.68 -31.61
N ASP A 139 -6.88 9.86 -31.59
CA ASP A 139 -6.94 8.49 -31.06
C ASP A 139 -7.22 8.47 -29.56
N ALA A 140 -6.59 9.35 -28.79
CA ALA A 140 -6.87 9.47 -27.36
C ALA A 140 -8.34 9.84 -27.10
N ILE A 141 -8.90 10.76 -27.88
CA ILE A 141 -10.31 11.16 -27.78
C ILE A 141 -11.24 10.00 -28.16
N LEU A 142 -10.98 9.32 -29.29
CA LEU A 142 -11.75 8.17 -29.75
C LEU A 142 -11.83 7.08 -28.67
N LYS A 143 -10.67 6.69 -28.13
CA LYS A 143 -10.56 5.67 -27.09
C LYS A 143 -11.26 6.08 -25.79
N THR A 144 -11.09 7.34 -25.40
CA THR A 144 -11.78 7.91 -24.22
C THR A 144 -13.29 7.80 -24.39
N ASN A 145 -13.83 8.16 -25.55
CA ASN A 145 -15.28 8.06 -25.81
C ASN A 145 -15.77 6.61 -25.81
N GLN A 146 -15.03 5.68 -26.43
CA GLN A 146 -15.38 4.25 -26.42
C GLN A 146 -15.42 3.68 -25.00
N TYR A 147 -14.43 4.02 -24.18
CA TYR A 147 -14.42 3.61 -22.77
C TYR A 147 -15.52 4.29 -21.94
N SER A 148 -15.82 5.56 -22.19
CA SER A 148 -16.95 6.25 -21.54
C SER A 148 -18.27 5.51 -21.77
N GLU A 149 -18.53 5.07 -23.01
CA GLU A 149 -19.78 4.36 -23.36
C GLU A 149 -19.97 3.08 -22.54
N VAL A 150 -18.92 2.26 -22.40
CA VAL A 150 -19.02 1.00 -21.61
C VAL A 150 -19.13 1.27 -20.11
N ILE A 151 -18.49 2.33 -19.60
CA ILE A 151 -18.60 2.74 -18.19
C ILE A 151 -20.02 3.23 -17.89
N GLU A 152 -20.59 4.10 -18.73
CA GLU A 152 -21.96 4.60 -18.57
C GLU A 152 -22.99 3.47 -18.63
N ALA A 153 -22.80 2.52 -19.57
CA ALA A 153 -23.67 1.35 -19.69
C ALA A 153 -23.60 0.46 -18.43
N ALA A 154 -22.41 0.23 -17.89
CA ALA A 154 -22.24 -0.51 -16.64
C ALA A 154 -22.88 0.24 -15.46
N ALA A 155 -22.68 1.55 -15.34
CA ALA A 155 -23.27 2.37 -14.28
C ALA A 155 -24.80 2.38 -14.33
N ALA A 156 -25.39 2.47 -15.52
CA ALA A 156 -26.84 2.43 -15.72
C ALA A 156 -27.48 1.08 -15.34
N LYS A 157 -26.72 -0.01 -15.48
CA LYS A 157 -27.16 -1.38 -15.13
C LYS A 157 -26.86 -1.73 -13.66
N GLY A 158 -25.80 -1.15 -13.11
CA GLY A 158 -25.29 -1.39 -11.77
C GLY A 158 -26.26 -1.01 -10.67
N LYS A 159 -26.02 -1.55 -9.47
CA LYS A 159 -26.80 -1.23 -8.27
C LYS A 159 -25.87 -1.15 -7.06
N ASN A 160 -26.25 -0.30 -6.11
CA ASN A 160 -25.83 -0.43 -4.72
C ASN A 160 -26.98 -1.04 -3.91
N LYS A 161 -26.65 -1.87 -2.93
CA LYS A 161 -27.58 -2.57 -2.01
C LYS A 161 -27.54 -2.01 -0.60
N VAL A 162 -26.52 -1.23 -0.26
CA VAL A 162 -26.39 -0.58 1.04
C VAL A 162 -26.23 0.93 0.90
N ASN A 163 -26.47 1.66 2.00
CA ASN A 163 -26.24 3.09 2.07
C ASN A 163 -24.76 3.39 2.38
N TYR A 164 -24.23 4.42 1.74
CA TYR A 164 -22.92 4.97 2.01
C TYR A 164 -23.05 6.29 2.79
N PRO A 165 -22.11 6.62 3.68
CA PRO A 165 -22.14 7.86 4.44
C PRO A 165 -22.08 9.09 3.50
N GLU A 166 -23.00 10.03 3.68
CA GLU A 166 -23.00 11.31 2.98
C GLU A 166 -21.84 12.19 3.47
N GLY A 167 -21.36 13.10 2.61
CA GLY A 167 -20.23 13.99 2.94
C GLY A 167 -18.84 13.32 2.91
N ASN A 168 -18.78 12.00 2.75
CA ASN A 168 -17.54 11.25 2.69
C ASN A 168 -17.14 10.96 1.23
N GLY A 169 -16.10 11.66 0.76
CA GLY A 169 -15.63 11.56 -0.63
C GLY A 169 -15.10 10.19 -1.02
N LEU A 170 -14.46 9.47 -0.09
CA LEU A 170 -13.98 8.11 -0.34
C LEU A 170 -15.14 7.12 -0.44
N ALA A 171 -16.15 7.26 0.42
CA ALA A 171 -17.36 6.46 0.37
C ALA A 171 -18.11 6.63 -0.96
N ASN A 172 -18.18 7.86 -1.50
CA ASN A 172 -18.78 8.10 -2.81
C ASN A 172 -17.99 7.43 -3.96
N GLN A 173 -16.66 7.51 -3.93
CA GLN A 173 -15.81 6.82 -4.90
C GLN A 173 -16.04 5.30 -4.84
N LEU A 174 -16.00 4.71 -3.64
CA LEU A 174 -16.22 3.27 -3.45
C LEU A 174 -17.65 2.83 -3.80
N ARG A 175 -18.66 3.67 -3.57
CA ARG A 175 -20.03 3.45 -4.04
C ARG A 175 -20.08 3.29 -5.56
N ASN A 176 -19.41 4.19 -6.29
CA ASN A 176 -19.33 4.13 -7.74
C ASN A 176 -18.54 2.90 -8.22
N VAL A 177 -17.47 2.50 -7.51
CA VAL A 177 -16.76 1.25 -7.82
C VAL A 177 -17.68 0.03 -7.68
N ALA A 178 -18.41 -0.09 -6.56
CA ALA A 178 -19.36 -1.20 -6.36
C ALA A 178 -20.48 -1.21 -7.42
N LEU A 179 -20.98 -0.03 -7.80
CA LEU A 179 -21.96 0.14 -8.87
C LEU A 179 -21.43 -0.39 -10.21
N LEU A 180 -20.22 0.02 -10.62
CA LEU A 180 -19.61 -0.40 -11.88
C LEU A 180 -19.36 -1.92 -11.92
N ILE A 181 -18.83 -2.48 -10.83
CA ILE A 181 -18.64 -3.94 -10.69
C ILE A 181 -19.98 -4.66 -10.81
N SER A 182 -21.02 -4.20 -10.09
CA SER A 182 -22.38 -4.76 -10.19
C SER A 182 -22.99 -4.63 -11.57
N GLY A 183 -22.62 -3.60 -12.34
CA GLY A 183 -23.03 -3.40 -13.73
C GLY A 183 -22.48 -4.46 -14.68
N GLY A 184 -21.40 -5.13 -14.28
CA GLY A 184 -20.67 -6.11 -15.07
C GLY A 184 -19.46 -5.53 -15.80
N LEU A 185 -18.98 -4.34 -15.40
CA LEU A 185 -17.71 -3.81 -15.91
C LEU A 185 -16.57 -4.77 -15.54
N GLN A 186 -15.74 -5.12 -16.51
CA GLN A 186 -14.64 -6.08 -16.37
C GLN A 186 -13.30 -5.42 -16.01
N THR A 187 -13.30 -4.11 -15.74
CA THR A 187 -12.14 -3.37 -15.23
C THR A 187 -11.55 -4.05 -14.00
N ARG A 188 -10.22 -4.26 -14.00
CA ARG A 188 -9.52 -5.05 -12.96
C ARG A 188 -9.02 -4.19 -11.80
N ILE A 189 -8.71 -2.92 -12.06
CA ILE A 189 -8.02 -2.04 -11.12
C ILE A 189 -8.84 -0.77 -10.92
N TYR A 190 -9.14 -0.45 -9.67
CA TYR A 190 -9.74 0.82 -9.28
C TYR A 190 -8.82 1.54 -8.31
N VAL A 191 -8.44 2.77 -8.64
CA VAL A 191 -7.65 3.64 -7.76
C VAL A 191 -8.56 4.72 -7.19
N VAL A 192 -8.76 4.67 -5.88
CA VAL A 192 -9.50 5.67 -5.11
C VAL A 192 -8.55 6.43 -4.19
N SER A 193 -8.91 7.62 -3.73
CA SER A 193 -8.09 8.33 -2.74
C SER A 193 -8.89 9.13 -1.74
N MET A 194 -8.21 9.49 -0.66
CA MET A 194 -8.69 10.39 0.38
C MET A 194 -7.51 11.24 0.86
N GLY A 195 -7.66 12.56 0.85
CA GLY A 195 -6.67 13.50 1.37
C GLY A 195 -6.87 13.84 2.85
N GLY A 196 -6.15 14.85 3.32
CA GLY A 196 -6.34 15.45 4.65
C GLY A 196 -5.41 14.94 5.75
N TYR A 197 -4.65 13.87 5.51
CA TYR A 197 -3.78 13.24 6.52
C TYR A 197 -2.49 14.01 6.83
N ASP A 198 -2.14 15.05 6.07
CA ASP A 198 -0.93 15.84 6.30
C ASP A 198 -1.12 16.95 7.35
N THR A 199 -1.46 16.53 8.57
CA THR A 199 -1.79 17.44 9.67
C THR A 199 -0.54 17.84 10.47
N HIS A 200 0.08 18.96 10.11
CA HIS A 200 1.19 19.57 10.87
C HIS A 200 0.75 20.38 12.09
N ALA A 201 -0.53 20.66 12.24
CA ALA A 201 -1.09 21.37 13.39
C ALA A 201 -2.53 20.93 13.60
N ASN A 202 -3.03 21.04 14.84
CA ASN A 202 -4.40 20.73 15.22
C ASN A 202 -4.87 19.35 14.69
N GLN A 203 -3.96 18.36 14.70
CA GLN A 203 -4.27 16.98 14.34
C GLN A 203 -5.26 16.39 15.34
N VAL A 204 -5.08 16.76 16.60
CA VAL A 204 -5.92 16.38 17.74
C VAL A 204 -6.36 17.60 18.54
N ASN A 205 -7.41 17.44 19.34
CA ASN A 205 -7.87 18.48 20.26
C ASN A 205 -6.99 18.55 21.52
N ALA A 206 -6.76 19.76 22.01
CA ALA A 206 -5.87 20.01 23.16
C ALA A 206 -6.30 19.30 24.47
N ASN A 207 -7.62 19.16 24.67
CA ASN A 207 -8.19 18.59 25.89
C ASN A 207 -8.54 17.09 25.77
N ASP A 208 -8.53 16.55 24.54
CA ASP A 208 -8.85 15.16 24.27
C ASP A 208 -8.16 14.72 22.97
N THR A 209 -7.09 13.95 23.11
CA THR A 209 -6.28 13.50 21.97
C THR A 209 -6.94 12.38 21.17
N THR A 210 -8.11 11.89 21.59
CA THR A 210 -8.94 10.93 20.85
C THR A 210 -9.93 11.60 19.90
N GLN A 211 -9.84 12.93 19.74
CA GLN A 211 -10.69 13.76 18.90
C GLN A 211 -9.85 14.72 18.05
N GLY A 212 -10.44 15.26 16.99
CA GLY A 212 -9.82 16.25 16.10
C GLY A 212 -9.78 15.78 14.64
N SER A 213 -9.16 16.57 13.77
CA SER A 213 -9.18 16.34 12.31
C SER A 213 -8.76 14.93 11.91
N HIS A 214 -7.75 14.35 12.59
CA HIS A 214 -7.31 13.00 12.28
C HIS A 214 -8.33 11.92 12.70
N THR A 215 -9.07 12.17 13.79
CA THR A 215 -10.15 11.28 14.21
C THR A 215 -11.26 11.22 13.17
N ASP A 216 -11.63 12.38 12.62
CA ASP A 216 -12.65 12.48 11.56
C ASP A 216 -12.21 11.73 10.29
N LEU A 217 -10.94 11.88 9.88
CA LEU A 217 -10.38 11.15 8.74
C LEU A 217 -10.39 9.63 8.95
N LEU A 218 -10.02 9.16 10.14
CA LEU A 218 -10.05 7.74 10.48
C LEU A 218 -11.49 7.20 10.53
N ALA A 219 -12.45 8.00 11.02
CA ALA A 219 -13.87 7.64 11.00
C ALA A 219 -14.37 7.48 9.56
N ASP A 220 -14.03 8.43 8.70
CA ASP A 220 -14.42 8.44 7.29
C ASP A 220 -13.82 7.27 6.51
N LEU A 221 -12.51 7.00 6.69
CA LEU A 221 -11.86 5.83 6.10
C LEU A 221 -12.56 4.54 6.54
N SER A 222 -12.83 4.43 7.84
CA SER A 222 -13.43 3.23 8.41
C SER A 222 -14.86 3.00 7.90
N ALA A 223 -15.68 4.06 7.84
CA ALA A 223 -17.05 3.96 7.38
C ALA A 223 -17.12 3.65 5.87
N ALA A 224 -16.27 4.29 5.06
CA ALA A 224 -16.21 4.08 3.62
C ALA A 224 -15.87 2.62 3.26
N ILE A 225 -14.82 2.06 3.87
CA ILE A 225 -14.41 0.66 3.64
C ILE A 225 -15.49 -0.32 4.12
N ALA A 226 -16.07 -0.10 5.30
CA ALA A 226 -17.10 -0.98 5.83
C ALA A 226 -18.38 -0.98 4.98
N SER A 227 -18.86 0.18 4.54
CA SER A 227 -19.99 0.28 3.60
C SER A 227 -19.67 -0.42 2.28
N PHE A 228 -18.46 -0.26 1.75
CA PHE A 228 -18.06 -0.93 0.50
C PHE A 228 -18.06 -2.45 0.61
N GLN A 229 -17.48 -3.00 1.68
CA GLN A 229 -17.47 -4.46 1.91
C GLN A 229 -18.88 -5.02 2.11
N SER A 230 -19.73 -4.29 2.84
CA SER A 230 -21.13 -4.67 3.02
C SER A 230 -21.89 -4.68 1.69
N ASP A 231 -21.63 -3.70 0.83
CA ASP A 231 -22.28 -3.62 -0.49
C ASP A 231 -21.85 -4.78 -1.39
N LEU A 232 -20.54 -5.02 -1.49
CA LEU A 232 -20.00 -6.13 -2.26
C LEU A 232 -20.52 -7.49 -1.78
N ASN A 233 -20.71 -7.65 -0.46
CA ASN A 233 -21.31 -8.87 0.09
C ASN A 233 -22.77 -9.01 -0.35
N ALA A 234 -23.57 -7.95 -0.18
CA ALA A 234 -24.97 -7.92 -0.58
C ALA A 234 -25.17 -8.07 -2.11
N LEU A 235 -24.18 -7.68 -2.91
CA LEU A 235 -24.15 -7.84 -4.36
C LEU A 235 -23.61 -9.21 -4.81
N GLY A 236 -23.00 -10.00 -3.92
CA GLY A 236 -22.38 -11.28 -4.28
C GLY A 236 -21.02 -11.15 -5.00
N HIS A 237 -20.31 -10.04 -4.80
CA HIS A 237 -19.01 -9.76 -5.41
C HIS A 237 -17.83 -9.72 -4.42
N HIS A 238 -18.10 -9.89 -3.12
CA HIS A 238 -17.11 -9.82 -2.03
C HIS A 238 -15.89 -10.76 -2.15
N GLU A 239 -15.98 -11.87 -2.89
CA GLU A 239 -14.85 -12.79 -3.14
C GLU A 239 -13.99 -12.38 -4.34
N LYS A 240 -14.44 -11.40 -5.14
CA LYS A 240 -13.77 -10.94 -6.36
C LYS A 240 -13.01 -9.63 -6.17
N VAL A 241 -13.01 -9.09 -4.96
CA VAL A 241 -12.41 -7.77 -4.67
C VAL A 241 -11.45 -7.89 -3.49
N LEU A 242 -10.24 -7.41 -3.72
CA LEU A 242 -9.22 -7.19 -2.71
C LEU A 242 -8.93 -5.68 -2.65
N GLY A 243 -8.93 -5.11 -1.46
CA GLY A 243 -8.60 -3.70 -1.23
C GLY A 243 -7.37 -3.55 -0.35
N MET A 244 -6.57 -2.52 -0.66
CA MET A 244 -5.37 -2.15 0.08
C MET A 244 -5.32 -0.62 0.23
N THR A 245 -4.92 -0.13 1.40
CA THR A 245 -4.58 1.28 1.60
C THR A 245 -3.07 1.50 1.42
N PHE A 246 -2.63 2.68 1.02
CA PHE A 246 -1.23 3.08 1.20
C PHE A 246 -1.14 4.61 1.30
N THR A 247 0.00 5.11 1.75
CA THR A 247 0.33 6.55 1.82
C THR A 247 1.83 6.72 1.63
N GLU A 248 2.29 7.90 1.22
CA GLU A 248 3.69 8.10 0.89
C GLU A 248 4.68 7.96 2.08
N PHE A 249 4.23 8.17 3.32
CA PHE A 249 5.04 7.96 4.54
C PHE A 249 4.17 7.94 5.81
N GLY A 250 4.75 7.44 6.91
CA GLY A 250 4.15 7.54 8.24
C GLY A 250 4.29 8.91 8.90
N ARG A 251 3.87 9.02 10.17
CA ARG A 251 4.03 10.23 11.00
C ARG A 251 5.13 10.03 12.03
N ARG A 252 5.73 11.14 12.51
CA ARG A 252 6.67 11.09 13.63
C ARG A 252 6.00 10.57 14.90
N ILE A 253 6.79 9.93 15.75
CA ILE A 253 6.31 9.42 17.03
C ILE A 253 5.93 10.56 17.97
N ARG A 254 6.75 11.62 18.01
CA ARG A 254 6.50 12.81 18.85
C ARG A 254 5.61 13.81 18.14
N SER A 255 4.64 14.37 18.88
CA SER A 255 3.91 15.54 18.45
C SER A 255 4.80 16.78 18.42
N ASN A 256 4.51 17.72 17.52
CA ASN A 256 5.10 19.06 17.54
C ASN A 256 4.34 20.00 18.50
N TYR A 257 4.80 21.24 18.62
CA TYR A 257 4.22 22.24 19.52
C TYR A 257 2.82 22.74 19.11
N SER A 258 2.34 22.34 17.94
CA SER A 258 1.06 22.79 17.38
C SER A 258 -0.01 21.70 17.43
N LEU A 259 0.14 20.69 18.30
CA LEU A 259 -0.78 19.53 18.40
C LEU A 259 -0.90 18.75 17.08
N GLY A 260 0.15 18.79 16.25
CA GLY A 260 0.28 17.99 15.04
C GLY A 260 1.45 17.01 15.15
N THR A 261 1.65 16.26 14.07
CA THR A 261 2.87 15.48 13.87
C THR A 261 3.52 15.94 12.57
N ASP A 262 4.82 15.78 12.42
CA ASP A 262 5.48 16.00 11.12
C ASP A 262 5.64 14.66 10.39
N HIS A 263 6.23 14.70 9.19
CA HIS A 263 6.51 13.50 8.39
C HIS A 263 7.47 12.55 9.12
N GLY A 264 7.07 11.29 9.20
CA GLY A 264 7.82 10.19 9.79
C GLY A 264 8.29 9.20 8.75
N SER A 265 8.25 7.91 9.09
CA SER A 265 8.80 6.83 8.28
C SER A 265 7.74 5.78 7.91
N SER A 266 7.44 4.86 8.82
CA SER A 266 6.58 3.72 8.52
C SER A 266 5.18 3.90 9.10
N ALA A 267 4.19 3.27 8.47
CA ALA A 267 2.79 3.31 8.89
C ALA A 267 2.17 1.90 8.88
N PRO A 268 1.07 1.67 9.61
CA PRO A 268 0.24 0.49 9.37
C PRO A 268 -0.43 0.59 8.00
N LEU A 269 -0.59 -0.56 7.34
CA LEU A 269 -1.31 -0.72 6.10
C LEU A 269 -2.53 -1.63 6.31
N PHE A 270 -3.68 -1.26 5.76
CA PHE A 270 -4.89 -2.08 5.81
C PHE A 270 -5.09 -2.83 4.49
N LEU A 271 -5.16 -4.16 4.59
CA LEU A 271 -5.59 -5.05 3.53
C LEU A 271 -6.97 -5.61 3.91
N PHE A 272 -7.96 -5.48 3.04
CA PHE A 272 -9.34 -5.87 3.33
C PHE A 272 -9.97 -6.62 2.16
N GLY A 273 -10.84 -7.57 2.47
CA GLY A 273 -11.39 -8.51 1.50
C GLY A 273 -11.86 -9.79 2.16
N SER A 274 -12.70 -10.57 1.48
CA SER A 274 -13.13 -11.88 2.02
C SER A 274 -12.00 -12.91 2.02
N CYS A 275 -11.02 -12.71 1.14
CA CYS A 275 -9.89 -13.60 0.93
C CYS A 275 -8.62 -13.14 1.66
N VAL A 276 -8.66 -12.03 2.41
CA VAL A 276 -7.52 -11.66 3.25
C VAL A 276 -7.37 -12.64 4.38
N ARG A 277 -6.15 -12.91 4.80
CA ARG A 277 -5.87 -13.77 5.95
C ARG A 277 -6.50 -13.23 7.22
N GLY A 278 -6.53 -11.90 7.36
CA GLY A 278 -7.02 -11.23 8.55
C GLY A 278 -6.01 -11.27 9.70
N GLY A 279 -6.23 -10.43 10.70
CA GLY A 279 -5.34 -10.36 11.86
C GLY A 279 -4.28 -9.27 11.74
N ILE A 280 -3.16 -9.45 12.45
CA ILE A 280 -2.03 -8.52 12.43
C ILE A 280 -0.82 -9.24 11.85
N LEU A 281 -0.22 -8.66 10.82
CA LEU A 281 1.08 -9.07 10.29
C LEU A 281 2.15 -8.09 10.78
N GLY A 282 3.19 -8.64 11.43
CA GLY A 282 4.25 -7.84 12.07
C GLY A 282 3.98 -7.61 13.56
N HIS A 283 4.80 -6.75 14.16
CA HIS A 283 4.82 -6.51 15.60
C HIS A 283 4.35 -5.10 15.94
N ASN A 284 3.80 -4.90 17.13
CA ASN A 284 3.56 -3.54 17.64
C ASN A 284 4.93 -2.86 17.87
N PRO A 285 5.12 -1.59 17.47
CA PRO A 285 6.39 -0.91 17.68
C PRO A 285 6.67 -0.69 19.18
N ASP A 286 7.89 -1.00 19.59
CA ASP A 286 8.40 -0.63 20.90
C ASP A 286 8.91 0.82 20.85
N ILE A 287 8.24 1.72 21.58
CA ILE A 287 8.59 3.14 21.64
C ILE A 287 9.38 3.39 22.94
N PRO A 288 10.66 3.79 22.87
CA PRO A 288 11.45 4.10 24.07
C PRO A 288 10.94 5.38 24.76
N ASP A 289 11.31 5.58 26.03
CA ASP A 289 10.97 6.82 26.75
C ASP A 289 11.67 8.06 26.14
N ASP A 290 12.88 7.87 25.61
CA ASP A 290 13.68 8.92 24.97
C ASP A 290 13.69 8.73 23.44
N VAL A 291 12.72 9.37 22.79
CA VAL A 291 12.53 9.36 21.34
C VAL A 291 13.11 10.64 20.73
N ASP A 292 13.88 10.52 19.66
CA ASP A 292 14.40 11.68 18.94
C ASP A 292 13.25 12.49 18.30
N PRO A 293 13.28 13.84 18.30
CA PRO A 293 12.23 14.68 17.72
C PRO A 293 11.93 14.44 16.23
N LEU A 294 12.87 13.84 15.48
CA LEU A 294 12.73 13.50 14.06
C LEU A 294 12.37 12.04 13.83
N GLU A 295 12.28 11.23 14.88
CA GLU A 295 12.07 9.79 14.80
C GLU A 295 10.63 9.43 14.41
N GLY A 296 10.52 8.53 13.43
CA GLY A 296 9.27 7.91 13.01
C GLY A 296 9.24 6.44 13.41
N VAL A 297 8.10 5.78 13.18
CA VAL A 297 7.96 4.35 13.46
C VAL A 297 8.94 3.54 12.61
N ALA A 298 9.68 2.65 13.26
CA ALA A 298 10.69 1.82 12.62
C ALA A 298 10.09 0.94 11.50
N LEU A 299 10.85 0.80 10.41
CA LEU A 299 10.50 -0.05 9.29
C LEU A 299 10.54 -1.52 9.71
N GLN A 300 9.43 -2.22 9.51
CA GLN A 300 9.37 -3.67 9.58
C GLN A 300 9.30 -4.24 8.17
N HIS A 301 8.31 -3.84 7.38
CA HIS A 301 8.04 -4.38 6.04
C HIS A 301 8.32 -3.36 4.94
N ASP A 302 9.14 -3.73 3.96
CA ASP A 302 9.23 -2.96 2.71
C ASP A 302 7.89 -3.02 1.98
N PHE A 303 7.33 -1.88 1.57
CA PHE A 303 6.03 -1.82 0.90
C PHE A 303 5.97 -2.65 -0.39
N ARG A 304 7.11 -2.81 -1.07
CA ARG A 304 7.20 -3.60 -2.30
C ARG A 304 6.98 -5.08 -2.03
N ASN A 305 7.21 -5.56 -0.81
CA ASN A 305 6.80 -6.91 -0.40
C ASN A 305 5.27 -7.06 -0.36
N VAL A 306 4.55 -6.02 0.04
CA VAL A 306 3.08 -6.03 0.02
C VAL A 306 2.59 -6.09 -1.43
N TYR A 307 3.13 -5.22 -2.30
CA TYR A 307 2.75 -5.21 -3.72
C TYR A 307 3.08 -6.52 -4.42
N GLY A 308 4.28 -7.06 -4.19
CA GLY A 308 4.69 -8.32 -4.79
C GLY A 308 3.86 -9.50 -4.31
N SER A 309 3.44 -9.48 -3.04
CA SER A 309 2.56 -10.53 -2.50
C SER A 309 1.15 -10.45 -3.06
N ILE A 310 0.66 -9.25 -3.40
CA ILE A 310 -0.58 -9.09 -4.18
C ILE A 310 -0.39 -9.67 -5.60
N PHE A 311 0.73 -9.38 -6.26
CA PHE A 311 1.01 -9.98 -7.57
C PHE A 311 1.09 -11.51 -7.52
N GLU A 312 1.79 -12.08 -6.55
CA GLU A 312 1.92 -13.52 -6.41
C GLU A 312 0.57 -14.17 -6.05
N GLN A 313 -0.11 -13.68 -5.01
CA GLN A 313 -1.23 -14.40 -4.40
C GLN A 313 -2.60 -14.05 -4.99
N TRP A 314 -2.77 -12.84 -5.53
CA TRP A 314 -4.03 -12.40 -6.14
C TRP A 314 -3.99 -12.48 -7.67
N PHE A 315 -2.92 -11.98 -8.28
CA PHE A 315 -2.75 -11.98 -9.74
C PHE A 315 -2.10 -13.27 -10.28
N GLY A 316 -1.56 -14.13 -9.40
CA GLY A 316 -1.06 -15.46 -9.76
C GLY A 316 0.31 -15.45 -10.47
N LEU A 317 1.11 -14.40 -10.30
CA LEU A 317 2.44 -14.33 -10.92
C LEU A 317 3.41 -15.28 -10.22
N ALA A 318 4.31 -15.90 -10.98
CA ALA A 318 5.40 -16.66 -10.40
C ALA A 318 6.37 -15.71 -9.64
N PRO A 319 6.99 -16.14 -8.52
CA PRO A 319 7.89 -15.29 -7.73
C PRO A 319 9.01 -14.63 -8.56
N GLN A 320 9.54 -15.33 -9.56
CA GLN A 320 10.58 -14.80 -10.45
C GLN A 320 10.06 -13.63 -11.32
N GLN A 321 8.80 -13.66 -11.75
CA GLN A 321 8.17 -12.56 -12.48
C GLN A 321 7.96 -11.37 -11.54
N VAL A 322 7.52 -11.61 -10.30
CA VAL A 322 7.37 -10.55 -9.29
C VAL A 322 8.70 -9.85 -9.01
N SER A 323 9.78 -10.62 -8.80
CA SER A 323 11.12 -10.05 -8.59
C SER A 323 11.62 -9.24 -9.79
N ALA A 324 11.28 -9.66 -11.01
CA ALA A 324 11.64 -8.93 -12.23
C ALA A 324 10.84 -7.62 -12.41
N LEU A 325 9.55 -7.63 -12.06
CA LEU A 325 8.65 -6.47 -12.20
C LEU A 325 8.83 -5.40 -11.13
N LEU A 326 9.10 -5.83 -9.89
CA LEU A 326 9.20 -4.94 -8.73
C LEU A 326 10.65 -4.73 -8.31
N TYR A 327 11.26 -5.74 -7.68
CA TYR A 327 12.63 -5.64 -7.21
C TYR A 327 13.24 -7.01 -6.83
N PRO A 328 14.58 -7.17 -6.91
CA PRO A 328 15.25 -8.47 -6.72
C PRO A 328 15.07 -9.08 -5.33
N ASP A 329 15.03 -8.26 -4.27
CA ASP A 329 14.97 -8.72 -2.87
C ASP A 329 13.53 -8.95 -2.37
N TYR A 330 12.61 -9.24 -3.28
CA TYR A 330 11.21 -9.53 -2.96
C TYR A 330 11.06 -10.73 -2.01
N GLN A 331 10.20 -10.57 -1.02
CA GLN A 331 9.80 -11.57 -0.04
C GLN A 331 8.28 -11.63 0.06
N SER A 332 7.76 -12.83 -0.14
CA SER A 332 6.32 -13.08 0.00
C SER A 332 5.87 -12.92 1.45
N LEU A 333 4.80 -12.16 1.64
CA LEU A 333 4.09 -11.95 2.89
C LEU A 333 2.81 -12.77 2.83
N PRO A 334 2.51 -13.62 3.83
CA PRO A 334 1.36 -14.52 3.74
C PRO A 334 0.05 -13.79 4.10
N MET A 335 -0.47 -13.02 3.14
CA MET A 335 -1.57 -12.05 3.34
C MET A 335 -2.93 -12.56 2.84
N LEU A 336 -2.95 -13.52 1.92
CA LEU A 336 -4.18 -14.08 1.38
C LEU A 336 -4.37 -15.54 1.79
N ARG A 337 -5.61 -15.99 1.73
CA ARG A 337 -6.05 -17.36 1.96
C ARG A 337 -7.14 -17.73 0.96
N ASP A 338 -7.54 -18.99 0.94
CA ASP A 338 -8.79 -19.39 0.30
C ASP A 338 -9.92 -18.57 0.92
N CYS A 339 -10.81 -17.98 0.10
CA CYS A 339 -11.84 -17.01 0.48
C CYS A 339 -12.92 -17.53 1.48
N GLN A 340 -12.62 -18.59 2.21
CA GLN A 340 -13.43 -19.22 3.25
C GLN A 340 -13.17 -18.60 4.63
N SER A 341 -14.16 -18.74 5.52
CA SER A 341 -14.10 -18.28 6.92
C SER A 341 -12.91 -18.84 7.71
N LEU A 342 -12.40 -18.05 8.67
CA LEU A 342 -11.23 -18.42 9.48
C LEU A 342 -11.49 -19.72 10.24
N SER A 343 -10.56 -20.67 10.16
CA SER A 343 -10.48 -21.74 11.15
C SER A 343 -9.63 -21.25 12.34
N ALA A 344 -10.01 -21.60 13.56
CA ALA A 344 -9.31 -21.16 14.78
C ALA A 344 -7.87 -21.71 14.94
N ASN A 345 -7.37 -22.47 13.96
CA ASN A 345 -6.12 -23.23 14.03
C ASN A 345 -5.04 -22.78 13.04
N GLU A 346 -5.22 -21.66 12.35
CA GLU A 346 -4.18 -21.17 11.43
C GLU A 346 -2.95 -20.67 12.22
N PRO A 347 -1.74 -21.18 11.96
CA PRO A 347 -0.56 -20.81 12.72
C PRO A 347 -0.17 -19.36 12.44
N VAL A 348 -0.11 -18.54 13.49
CA VAL A 348 0.56 -17.23 13.44
C VAL A 348 2.05 -17.49 13.27
N TYR A 349 2.61 -17.10 12.12
CA TYR A 349 4.04 -17.23 11.86
C TYR A 349 4.80 -16.32 12.83
N THR A 350 5.41 -16.91 13.87
CA THR A 350 6.22 -16.21 14.88
C THR A 350 7.71 -16.39 14.59
N THR A 351 8.12 -16.06 13.38
CA THR A 351 9.54 -16.06 13.01
C THR A 351 10.24 -14.94 13.81
N PHE A 352 11.39 -15.24 14.42
CA PHE A 352 12.12 -14.36 15.34
C PHE A 352 11.44 -14.11 16.70
N SER A 353 10.62 -15.04 17.20
CA SER A 353 10.24 -15.05 18.61
C SER A 353 11.50 -14.94 19.50
N GLU A 354 11.40 -14.20 20.62
CA GLU A 354 12.49 -14.04 21.61
C GLU A 354 13.75 -13.31 21.11
N ALA A 355 13.73 -12.72 19.91
CA ALA A 355 14.85 -11.93 19.44
C ALA A 355 15.15 -10.75 20.38
N ASN A 356 16.41 -10.60 20.77
CA ASN A 356 16.86 -9.65 21.78
C ASN A 356 18.27 -9.10 21.48
N VAL A 357 18.50 -7.83 21.80
CA VAL A 357 19.78 -7.13 21.66
C VAL A 357 20.37 -6.86 23.04
N PHE A 358 21.60 -7.30 23.29
CA PHE A 358 22.28 -7.10 24.58
C PHE A 358 23.81 -6.87 24.43
N PRO A 359 24.41 -5.98 25.24
CA PRO A 359 23.75 -5.01 26.13
C PRO A 359 23.07 -3.92 25.29
N ASN A 360 21.91 -3.44 25.74
CA ASN A 360 21.23 -2.29 25.14
C ASN A 360 20.85 -1.33 26.28
N PRO A 361 21.54 -0.19 26.47
CA PRO A 361 22.50 0.44 25.55
C PRO A 361 23.84 -0.29 25.33
N THR A 362 24.39 -0.21 24.11
CA THR A 362 25.67 -0.81 23.68
C THR A 362 26.78 0.24 23.60
N GLN A 363 27.99 -0.06 24.11
CA GLN A 363 29.16 0.85 23.97
C GLN A 363 29.97 0.63 22.68
N SER A 364 30.36 -0.62 22.39
CA SER A 364 31.25 -0.94 21.26
C SER A 364 30.84 -2.21 20.53
N VAL A 365 30.51 -3.28 21.23
CA VAL A 365 30.05 -4.54 20.63
C VAL A 365 28.77 -4.99 21.31
N GLY A 366 27.73 -5.21 20.52
CA GLY A 366 26.47 -5.80 20.95
C GLY A 366 26.32 -7.23 20.45
N THR A 367 25.38 -7.97 21.04
CA THR A 367 25.01 -9.32 20.63
C THR A 367 23.52 -9.35 20.33
N LEU A 368 23.16 -9.83 19.14
CA LEU A 368 21.79 -10.13 18.75
C LEU A 368 21.57 -11.63 18.90
N SER A 369 20.56 -12.01 19.67
CA SER A 369 20.17 -13.41 19.92
C SER A 369 18.75 -13.67 19.44
N TRP A 370 18.46 -14.86 18.89
CA TRP A 370 17.12 -15.26 18.45
C TRP A 370 17.00 -16.77 18.19
N ILE A 371 15.78 -17.27 17.94
CA ILE A 371 15.52 -18.63 17.45
C ILE A 371 15.08 -18.58 15.99
N HIS A 372 15.63 -19.43 15.13
CA HIS A 372 15.36 -19.46 13.68
C HIS A 372 14.91 -20.85 13.19
N PRO A 373 13.95 -20.94 12.25
CA PRO A 373 13.54 -22.21 11.61
C PRO A 373 14.55 -22.76 10.59
N GLY A 374 15.67 -22.06 10.37
CA GLY A 374 16.67 -22.38 9.35
C GLY A 374 16.39 -21.70 8.00
N GLY A 375 17.41 -21.57 7.15
CA GLY A 375 17.33 -20.85 5.88
C GLY A 375 18.24 -19.64 5.81
N VAL A 376 18.02 -18.79 4.80
CA VAL A 376 18.79 -17.54 4.63
C VAL A 376 18.31 -16.51 5.63
N ILE A 377 19.25 -15.82 6.27
CA ILE A 377 18.98 -14.67 7.13
C ILE A 377 19.91 -13.51 6.75
N GLN A 378 19.35 -12.31 6.73
CA GLN A 378 20.07 -11.05 6.63
C GLN A 378 19.75 -10.17 7.84
N ILE A 379 20.77 -9.53 8.41
CA ILE A 379 20.63 -8.57 9.51
C ILE A 379 21.24 -7.24 9.06
N GLN A 380 20.45 -6.17 9.11
CA GLN A 380 20.83 -4.82 8.69
C GLN A 380 20.84 -3.89 9.89
N LEU A 381 21.87 -3.06 9.98
CA LEU A 381 21.94 -1.94 10.92
C LEU A 381 21.44 -0.67 10.22
N MET A 382 20.47 0.00 10.83
CA MET A 382 19.81 1.19 10.29
C MET A 382 19.87 2.36 11.28
N ASP A 383 19.86 3.59 10.74
CA ASP A 383 19.66 4.80 11.54
C ASP A 383 18.17 5.05 11.86
N VAL A 384 17.87 6.11 12.62
CA VAL A 384 16.49 6.52 12.96
C VAL A 384 15.66 7.01 11.78
N LEU A 385 16.28 7.30 10.63
CA LEU A 385 15.60 7.66 9.39
C LEU A 385 15.32 6.44 8.50
N GLY A 386 15.74 5.24 8.93
CA GLY A 386 15.61 4.01 8.17
C GLY A 386 16.66 3.84 7.06
N SER A 387 17.72 4.65 7.06
CA SER A 387 18.85 4.46 6.14
C SER A 387 19.65 3.25 6.58
N ILE A 388 19.97 2.36 5.64
CA ILE A 388 20.79 1.18 5.91
C ILE A 388 22.25 1.63 6.02
N ILE A 389 22.81 1.56 7.23
CA ILE A 389 24.22 1.89 7.47
C ILE A 389 25.11 0.76 6.93
N ARG A 390 24.76 -0.49 7.23
CA ARG A 390 25.44 -1.70 6.71
C ARG A 390 24.62 -2.98 6.97
N THR A 391 24.89 -4.01 6.17
CA THR A 391 24.50 -5.39 6.51
C THR A 391 25.52 -5.96 7.49
N VAL A 392 25.09 -6.31 8.70
CA VAL A 392 25.97 -6.85 9.76
C VAL A 392 26.13 -8.37 9.67
N TYR A 393 25.16 -9.06 9.05
CA TYR A 393 25.19 -10.51 8.87
C TYR A 393 24.35 -10.92 7.68
N HIS A 394 24.85 -11.82 6.83
CA HIS A 394 24.09 -12.43 5.74
C HIS A 394 24.61 -13.84 5.49
N ASN A 395 23.87 -14.85 5.90
CA ASN A 395 24.24 -16.26 5.70
C ASN A 395 23.02 -17.18 5.66
N ARG A 396 23.22 -18.41 5.17
CA ARG A 396 22.28 -19.51 5.40
C ARG A 396 22.64 -20.22 6.71
N ILE A 397 21.67 -20.34 7.61
CA ILE A 397 21.83 -20.95 8.93
C ILE A 397 20.90 -22.18 9.09
N PRO A 398 21.32 -23.23 9.81
CA PRO A 398 20.40 -24.29 10.25
C PRO A 398 19.40 -23.79 11.30
N ALA A 399 18.35 -24.57 11.53
CA ALA A 399 17.37 -24.31 12.57
C ALA A 399 18.01 -24.38 13.97
N GLY A 400 17.58 -23.50 14.88
CA GLY A 400 18.06 -23.48 16.26
C GLY A 400 18.23 -22.07 16.83
N PRO A 401 18.80 -21.95 18.04
CA PRO A 401 19.18 -20.68 18.63
C PRO A 401 20.45 -20.13 17.95
N TRP A 402 20.49 -18.82 17.76
CA TRP A 402 21.60 -18.12 17.13
C TRP A 402 21.98 -16.87 17.89
N GLU A 403 23.27 -16.57 17.87
CA GLU A 403 23.83 -15.32 18.35
C GLU A 403 24.79 -14.75 17.31
N VAL A 404 24.67 -13.45 17.05
CA VAL A 404 25.58 -12.69 16.19
C VAL A 404 26.07 -11.47 16.93
N LYS A 405 27.39 -11.32 17.00
CA LYS A 405 28.02 -10.10 17.50
C LYS A 405 28.09 -9.06 16.40
N PHE A 406 27.85 -7.81 16.75
CA PHE A 406 27.96 -6.68 15.84
C PHE A 406 28.71 -5.53 16.53
N ASP A 407 29.62 -4.90 15.79
CA ASP A 407 30.38 -3.74 16.24
C ASP A 407 29.58 -2.46 15.98
N VAL A 408 29.58 -1.51 16.91
CA VAL A 408 28.96 -0.17 16.83
C VAL A 408 29.94 0.94 17.27
N SER A 409 31.20 0.61 17.52
CA SER A 409 32.24 1.54 18.02
C SER A 409 32.46 2.75 17.11
N SER A 410 32.24 2.59 15.80
CA SER A 410 32.36 3.66 14.81
C SER A 410 31.16 4.60 14.74
N LEU A 411 30.07 4.30 15.44
CA LEU A 411 28.83 5.06 15.40
C LEU A 411 28.84 6.15 16.48
N SER A 412 28.26 7.30 16.15
CA SER A 412 27.94 8.33 17.13
C SER A 412 26.93 7.81 18.15
N THR A 413 27.02 8.31 19.39
CA THR A 413 25.99 8.12 20.43
C THR A 413 24.61 8.48 19.87
N GLY A 414 23.61 7.62 20.10
CA GLY A 414 22.26 7.81 19.58
C GLY A 414 21.46 6.51 19.40
N ASN A 415 20.25 6.64 18.87
CA ASN A 415 19.34 5.53 18.58
C ASN A 415 19.60 4.95 17.19
N TYR A 416 19.47 3.63 17.07
CA TYR A 416 19.65 2.82 15.86
C TYR A 416 18.68 1.64 15.89
N TYR A 417 18.62 0.91 14.77
CA TYR A 417 17.77 -0.27 14.63
C TYR A 417 18.51 -1.44 13.99
N LEU A 418 18.23 -2.65 14.47
CA LEU A 418 18.62 -3.90 13.80
C LEU A 418 17.40 -4.54 13.16
N ARG A 419 17.40 -4.65 11.83
CA ARG A 419 16.36 -5.33 11.06
C ARG A 419 16.83 -6.71 10.62
N MET A 420 16.11 -7.73 11.06
CA MET A 420 16.30 -9.14 10.75
C MET A 420 15.32 -9.55 9.65
N ILE A 421 15.82 -10.23 8.63
CA ILE A 421 15.07 -10.56 7.43
C ILE A 421 15.33 -12.03 7.06
N SER A 422 14.27 -12.79 6.81
CA SER A 422 14.32 -14.17 6.31
C SER A 422 13.14 -14.46 5.37
N PRO A 423 13.17 -15.55 4.59
CA PRO A 423 12.01 -15.99 3.81
C PRO A 423 10.75 -16.25 4.64
N HIS A 424 10.89 -16.45 5.95
CA HIS A 424 9.79 -16.77 6.86
C HIS A 424 9.26 -15.54 7.62
N GLY A 425 9.82 -14.36 7.40
CA GLY A 425 9.36 -13.12 8.03
C GLY A 425 10.50 -12.15 8.30
N GLN A 426 10.19 -11.10 9.06
CA GLN A 426 11.16 -10.08 9.48
C GLN A 426 10.83 -9.50 10.84
N ARG A 427 11.84 -8.95 11.52
CA ARG A 427 11.70 -8.29 12.82
C ARG A 427 12.71 -7.15 12.95
N THR A 428 12.27 -6.02 13.48
CA THR A 428 13.13 -4.86 13.75
C THR A 428 13.22 -4.63 15.25
N LEU A 429 14.43 -4.42 15.76
CA LEU A 429 14.73 -4.26 17.18
C LEU A 429 15.45 -2.93 17.43
N PRO A 430 15.11 -2.19 18.51
CA PRO A 430 15.80 -0.97 18.87
C PRO A 430 17.22 -1.25 19.39
N LEU A 431 18.13 -0.32 19.17
CA LEU A 431 19.52 -0.35 19.60
C LEU A 431 19.99 1.06 20.00
N ILE A 432 20.42 1.24 21.24
CA ILE A 432 20.95 2.51 21.76
C ILE A 432 22.47 2.42 21.82
N LYS A 433 23.18 3.33 21.14
CA LYS A 433 24.63 3.51 21.24
C LYS A 433 24.97 4.54 22.30
N LEU A 434 25.79 4.18 23.29
CA LEU A 434 26.37 5.10 24.30
C LEU A 434 27.57 5.87 23.78
#